data_AF-A0A951FCA0-F1
#
_entry.id   AF-A0A951FCA0-F1
#
_cell.length_a   1.000
_cell.length_b   1.000
_cell.length_c   1.000
_cell.angle_alpha   90.00
_cell.angle_beta   90.00
_cell.angle_gamma   90.00
#
_symmetry.space_group_name_H-M   'P 1'
#
loop_
_entity.id
_entity.type
_entity.pdbx_description
1 polymer ?
#
loop_
_entity_poly.entity_id
_entity_poly.type
_entity_poly.pdbx_seq_one_letter_code
_entity_poly.pdbx_strand_id
1 'polypeptide(L)'
;MMVSCTDIEPLLSDYADGIADERARRIVERHVQLCTRCRQRVQAAHQVAQQLRRLPLLPAGVSSRAARFKRRLEARATRDPWRLEHYPFFVSALLASLLILITLLALFYLGI
;
A
#
# COMPACT_ATOMS: atom_id res chain seq x y z
N MET A 1 -9.69 -16.31 26.64
CA MET A 1 -8.25 -16.58 26.86
C MET A 1 -7.55 -15.25 27.13
N MET A 2 -7.09 -15.06 28.37
CA MET A 2 -6.23 -13.92 28.72
C MET A 2 -4.83 -14.23 28.21
N VAL A 3 -4.42 -13.53 27.15
CA VAL A 3 -3.04 -13.55 26.66
C VAL A 3 -2.15 -12.96 27.74
N SER A 4 -1.08 -13.66 28.11
CA SER A 4 -0.19 -13.20 29.18
C SER A 4 0.66 -12.00 28.70
N CYS A 5 1.23 -11.25 29.63
CA CYS A 5 2.11 -10.13 29.27
C CYS A 5 3.33 -10.62 28.45
N THR A 6 3.84 -11.81 28.77
CA THR A 6 5.01 -12.41 28.11
C THR A 6 4.74 -12.75 26.65
N ASP A 7 3.53 -13.23 26.35
CA ASP A 7 3.13 -13.60 24.98
C ASP A 7 2.93 -12.37 24.08
N ILE A 8 2.58 -11.23 24.69
CA ILE A 8 2.34 -9.96 23.98
C ILE A 8 3.60 -9.13 23.79
N GLU A 9 4.60 -9.30 24.65
CA GLU A 9 5.89 -8.62 24.59
C GLU A 9 6.46 -8.44 23.17
N PRO A 10 6.58 -9.48 22.31
CA PRO A 10 7.10 -9.31 20.95
C PRO A 10 6.18 -8.47 20.06
N LEU A 11 4.86 -8.56 20.27
CA LEU A 11 3.85 -7.84 19.47
C LEU A 11 3.77 -6.36 19.84
N LEU A 12 4.25 -5.96 21.03
CA LEU A 12 4.19 -4.57 21.48
C LEU A 12 5.06 -3.64 20.64
N SER A 13 6.23 -4.10 20.17
CA SER A 13 7.12 -3.28 19.35
C SER A 13 6.48 -2.99 18.00
N ASP A 14 6.08 -4.05 17.29
CA ASP A 14 5.42 -3.95 15.99
C ASP A 14 4.14 -3.12 16.05
N TYR A 15 3.39 -3.24 17.16
CA TYR A 15 2.22 -2.43 17.42
C TYR A 15 2.57 -0.95 17.61
N ALA A 16 3.58 -0.64 18.42
CA ALA A 16 4.01 0.74 18.68
C ALA A 16 4.57 1.43 17.41
N ASP A 17 5.22 0.66 16.54
CA ASP A 17 5.74 1.13 15.25
C ASP A 17 4.66 1.23 14.16
N GLY A 18 3.48 0.64 14.39
CA GLY A 18 2.34 0.66 13.46
C GLY A 18 2.47 -0.32 12.29
N ILE A 19 3.30 -1.35 12.44
CA ILE A 19 3.56 -2.40 11.42
C ILE A 19 2.91 -3.75 11.77
N ALA A 20 2.30 -3.87 12.97
CA ALA A 20 1.57 -5.05 13.37
C ALA A 20 0.42 -5.37 12.41
N ASP A 21 0.21 -6.66 12.15
CA ASP A 21 -0.95 -7.12 11.39
C ASP A 21 -2.26 -6.89 12.14
N GLU A 22 -3.37 -6.89 11.42
CA GLU A 22 -4.70 -6.60 11.98
C GLU A 22 -5.08 -7.58 13.13
N ARG A 23 -4.58 -8.82 13.08
CA ARG A 23 -4.79 -9.79 14.16
C ARG A 23 -4.01 -9.42 15.42
N ALA A 24 -2.70 -9.17 15.31
CA ALA A 24 -1.86 -8.77 16.43
C ALA A 24 -2.34 -7.45 17.04
N ARG A 25 -2.73 -6.50 16.19
CA ARG A 25 -3.26 -5.21 16.63
C ARG A 25 -4.46 -5.37 17.58
N ARG A 26 -5.45 -6.17 17.20
CA ARG A 26 -6.62 -6.45 18.06
C ARG A 26 -6.27 -7.16 19.36
N ILE A 27 -5.29 -8.07 19.33
CA ILE A 27 -4.81 -8.77 20.53
C ILE A 27 -4.16 -7.78 21.51
N VAL A 28 -3.28 -6.92 21.00
CA VAL A 28 -2.60 -5.90 21.80
C VAL A 28 -3.60 -4.88 22.35
N GLU A 29 -4.50 -4.34 21.51
CA GLU A 29 -5.54 -3.38 21.93
C GLU A 29 -6.39 -3.92 23.08
N ARG A 30 -6.87 -5.16 22.97
CA ARG A 30 -7.65 -5.80 24.03
C ARG A 30 -6.86 -5.96 25.33
N HIS A 31 -5.58 -6.30 25.24
CA HIS A 31 -4.75 -6.49 26.41
C HIS A 31 -4.37 -5.17 27.10
N VAL A 32 -4.00 -4.13 26.36
CA VAL A 32 -3.62 -2.82 26.95
C VAL A 32 -4.81 -2.09 27.57
N GLN A 33 -6.04 -2.43 27.17
CA GLN A 33 -7.26 -1.99 27.86
C GLN A 33 -7.36 -2.54 29.29
N LEU A 34 -6.83 -3.75 29.53
CA LEU A 34 -6.91 -4.44 30.83
C LEU A 34 -5.60 -4.36 31.64
N CYS A 35 -4.45 -4.22 30.98
CA CYS A 35 -3.13 -4.24 31.60
C CYS A 35 -2.46 -2.87 31.57
N THR A 36 -2.37 -2.22 32.73
CA THR A 36 -1.71 -0.90 32.88
C THR A 36 -0.23 -0.94 32.54
N ARG A 37 0.48 -2.04 32.88
CA ARG A 37 1.91 -2.19 32.58
C ARG A 37 2.19 -2.17 31.08
N CYS A 38 1.46 -2.99 30.32
CA CYS A 38 1.63 -3.03 28.86
C CYS A 38 1.19 -1.73 28.20
N ARG A 39 0.14 -1.06 28.73
CA ARG A 39 -0.27 0.27 28.28
C ARG A 39 0.85 1.30 28.44
N GLN A 40 1.50 1.35 29.61
CA GLN A 40 2.61 2.28 29.87
C GLN A 40 3.78 2.03 28.93
N ARG A 41 4.08 0.77 28.62
CA ARG A 41 5.17 0.43 27.68
C ARG A 41 4.91 0.91 26.26
N VAL A 42 3.69 0.71 25.76
CA VAL A 42 3.28 1.22 24.44
C VAL A 42 3.35 2.75 24.42
N GLN A 43 2.89 3.41 25.48
CA GLN A 43 2.96 4.87 25.59
C GLN A 43 4.42 5.36 25.60
N ALA A 44 5.31 4.71 26.35
CA ALA A 44 6.73 5.05 26.36
C ALA A 44 7.37 4.87 24.97
N ALA A 45 7.07 3.77 24.29
CA ALA A 45 7.54 3.53 22.92
C ALA A 45 7.04 4.62 21.94
N HIS A 46 5.77 5.00 22.02
CA HIS A 46 5.22 6.10 21.22
C HIS A 46 5.88 7.46 21.52
N GLN A 47 6.18 7.75 22.79
CA GLN A 47 6.86 8.99 23.17
C GLN A 47 8.26 9.05 22.56
N VAL A 48 9.03 7.96 22.64
CA VAL A 48 10.35 7.85 22.02
C VAL A 48 10.24 8.02 20.50
N ALA A 49 9.30 7.34 19.85
CA ALA A 49 9.07 7.48 18.41
C ALA A 49 8.72 8.92 18.01
N GLN A 50 7.90 9.62 18.80
CA GLN A 50 7.57 11.03 18.57
C GLN A 50 8.78 11.94 18.74
N GLN A 51 9.65 11.68 19.72
CA GLN A 51 10.89 12.41 19.90
C GLN A 51 11.81 12.19 18.70
N LEU A 52 12.02 10.93 18.28
CA LEU A 52 12.84 10.57 17.13
C LEU A 52 12.37 11.23 15.83
N ARG A 53 11.07 11.32 15.60
CA ARG A 53 10.49 12.00 14.42
C ARG A 53 10.80 13.50 14.36
N ARG A 54 11.11 14.14 15.49
CA ARG A 54 11.49 15.57 15.53
C ARG A 54 12.96 15.79 15.20
N LEU A 55 13.79 14.76 15.26
CA LEU A 55 15.19 14.92 14.87
C LEU A 55 15.30 15.03 13.34
N PRO A 56 16.13 15.95 12.83
CA PRO A 56 16.51 15.97 11.43
C PRO A 56 17.46 14.80 11.15
N LEU A 57 16.91 13.59 11.02
CA LEU A 57 17.65 12.38 10.69
C LEU A 57 18.16 12.38 9.24
N LEU A 58 17.67 13.31 8.42
CA LEU A 58 18.05 13.42 7.01
C LEU A 58 19.17 14.46 6.84
N PRO A 59 20.19 14.18 6.02
CA PRO A 59 21.24 15.13 5.74
C PRO A 59 20.69 16.39 5.08
N ALA A 60 21.37 17.52 5.32
CA ALA A 60 20.99 18.81 4.78
C ALA A 60 20.76 18.72 3.26
N GLY A 61 19.63 19.26 2.80
CA GLY A 61 19.25 19.27 1.39
C GLY A 61 18.53 18.03 0.88
N VAL A 62 18.31 16.97 1.68
CA VAL A 62 17.39 15.89 1.28
C VAL A 62 15.94 16.32 1.42
N SER A 63 15.58 17.11 2.44
CA SER A 63 14.23 17.66 2.61
C SER A 63 13.77 18.49 1.40
N SER A 64 14.65 19.34 0.86
CA SER A 64 14.37 20.13 -0.35
C SER A 64 14.33 19.28 -1.63
N ARG A 65 15.12 18.21 -1.71
CA ARG A 65 15.05 17.22 -2.79
C ARG A 65 13.79 16.36 -2.73
N ALA A 66 13.35 15.97 -1.54
CA ALA A 66 12.14 15.19 -1.31
C ALA A 66 10.90 15.95 -1.78
N ALA A 67 10.80 17.25 -1.50
CA ALA A 67 9.71 18.09 -2.01
C ALA A 67 9.69 18.12 -3.55
N ARG A 68 10.86 18.26 -4.19
CA ARG A 68 11.00 18.24 -5.65
C ARG A 68 10.63 16.88 -6.25
N PHE A 69 11.03 15.80 -5.57
CA PHE A 69 10.71 14.44 -5.96
C PHE A 69 9.21 14.13 -5.83
N LYS A 70 8.58 14.53 -4.72
CA LYS A 70 7.13 14.43 -4.50
C LYS A 70 6.36 15.12 -5.62
N ARG A 71 6.71 16.38 -5.96
CA ARG A 71 6.09 17.09 -7.08
C ARG A 71 6.24 16.36 -8.41
N ARG A 72 7.38 15.72 -8.67
CA ARG A 72 7.59 14.92 -9.89
C ARG A 72 6.73 13.66 -9.92
N LEU A 73 6.53 13.00 -8.79
CA LEU A 73 5.66 11.83 -8.70
C LEU A 73 4.20 12.22 -8.87
N GLU A 74 3.74 13.27 -8.19
CA GLU A 74 2.36 13.79 -8.34
C GLU A 74 2.10 14.22 -9.78
N ALA A 75 3.03 14.97 -10.40
CA ALA A 75 2.92 15.37 -11.80
C ALA A 75 3.00 14.21 -12.80
N ARG A 76 3.53 13.04 -12.41
CA ARG A 76 3.48 11.81 -13.23
C ARG A 76 2.19 11.05 -12.99
N ALA A 77 1.72 10.97 -11.75
CA ALA A 77 0.47 10.32 -11.38
C ALA A 77 -0.74 11.02 -12.01
N THR A 78 -0.72 12.36 -12.10
CA THR A 78 -1.79 13.13 -12.76
C THR A 78 -1.65 13.19 -14.27
N ARG A 79 -0.49 12.83 -14.83
CA ARG A 79 -0.22 13.08 -16.25
C ARG A 79 -0.94 12.15 -17.19
N ASP A 80 -1.45 10.99 -16.76
CA ASP A 80 -2.28 10.21 -17.68
C ASP A 80 -3.10 9.07 -17.04
N PRO A 81 -4.30 9.35 -16.50
CA PRO A 81 -5.33 8.33 -16.34
C PRO A 81 -5.99 7.97 -17.70
N TRP A 82 -5.96 8.88 -18.69
CA TRP A 82 -6.68 8.75 -19.96
C TRP A 82 -5.96 7.90 -21.01
N ARG A 83 -4.64 7.71 -20.91
CA ARG A 83 -3.86 6.80 -21.76
C ARG A 83 -4.26 5.32 -21.66
N LEU A 84 -4.82 4.89 -20.53
CA LEU A 84 -5.34 3.53 -20.36
C LEU A 84 -6.78 3.40 -20.88
N GLU A 85 -7.55 4.48 -20.85
CA GLU A 85 -8.97 4.48 -21.20
C GLU A 85 -9.24 4.66 -22.70
N HIS A 86 -8.32 5.28 -23.45
CA HIS A 86 -8.41 5.40 -24.93
C HIS A 86 -7.65 4.31 -25.71
N TYR A 87 -6.87 3.47 -25.02
CA TYR A 87 -6.20 2.31 -25.62
C TYR A 87 -7.13 1.13 -26.03
N PRO A 88 -8.33 0.89 -25.45
CA PRO A 88 -9.10 -0.31 -25.75
C PRO A 88 -9.93 -0.23 -27.04
N PHE A 89 -10.24 0.97 -27.56
CA PHE A 89 -11.14 1.10 -28.72
C PHE A 89 -10.49 0.65 -30.04
N PHE A 90 -9.24 1.04 -30.29
CA PHE A 90 -8.54 0.64 -31.52
C PHE A 90 -8.14 -0.84 -31.50
N VAL A 91 -7.78 -1.37 -30.33
CA VAL A 91 -7.40 -2.78 -30.19
C VAL A 91 -8.62 -3.70 -30.33
N SER A 92 -9.78 -3.33 -29.77
CA SER A 92 -11.02 -4.11 -29.93
C SER A 92 -11.52 -4.08 -31.37
N ALA A 93 -11.46 -2.94 -32.05
CA ALA A 93 -11.83 -2.82 -33.47
C ALA A 93 -10.93 -3.68 -34.37
N LEU A 94 -9.61 -3.69 -34.12
CA LEU A 94 -8.68 -4.56 -34.84
C LEU A 94 -9.00 -6.03 -34.63
N LEU A 95 -9.19 -6.48 -33.38
CA LEU A 95 -9.53 -7.87 -33.08
C LEU A 95 -10.86 -8.30 -33.70
N ALA A 96 -11.89 -7.44 -33.65
CA ALA A 96 -13.17 -7.70 -34.28
C ALA A 96 -13.05 -7.84 -35.80
N SER A 97 -12.32 -6.94 -36.45
CA SER A 97 -12.10 -6.99 -37.90
C SER A 97 -11.35 -8.26 -38.31
N LEU A 98 -10.36 -8.68 -37.52
CA LEU A 98 -9.55 -9.87 -37.76
C LEU A 98 -10.37 -11.16 -37.56
N LEU A 99 -11.25 -11.20 -36.54
CA LEU A 99 -12.19 -12.30 -36.33
C LEU A 99 -13.20 -12.44 -37.47
N ILE A 100 -13.75 -11.33 -37.97
CA ILE A 100 -14.66 -11.31 -39.13
C ILE A 100 -13.95 -11.82 -40.38
N LEU A 101 -12.71 -11.36 -40.62
CA LEU A 101 -11.92 -11.81 -41.76
C LEU A 101 -11.63 -13.32 -41.70
N ILE A 102 -11.25 -13.83 -40.52
CA ILE A 102 -10.99 -15.25 -40.31
C ILE A 102 -12.25 -16.08 -40.52
N THR A 103 -13.41 -15.62 -40.03
CA THR A 103 -14.68 -16.34 -40.21
C THR A 103 -15.12 -16.36 -41.67
N LEU A 104 -14.99 -15.26 -42.40
CA LEU A 104 -15.25 -15.23 -43.85
C LEU A 104 -14.32 -16.15 -44.63
N LEU A 105 -13.03 -16.15 -44.30
CA LEU A 105 -12.05 -17.08 -44.89
C LEU A 105 -12.42 -18.53 -44.57
N ALA A 106 -12.78 -18.85 -43.33
CA ALA A 106 -13.17 -20.19 -42.93
C ALA A 106 -14.42 -20.66 -43.70
N LEU A 107 -15.45 -19.81 -43.86
CA LEU A 107 -16.64 -20.13 -44.65
C LEU A 107 -16.29 -20.39 -46.12
N PHE A 108 -15.48 -19.52 -46.71
CA PHE A 108 -15.02 -19.66 -48.09
C PHE A 108 -14.21 -20.94 -48.32
N TYR A 109 -13.32 -21.29 -47.39
CA TYR A 109 -12.50 -22.50 -47.47
C TYR A 109 -13.27 -23.79 -47.15
N LEU A 110 -14.28 -23.76 -46.27
CA LEU A 110 -15.14 -24.91 -45.98
C LEU A 110 -16.19 -25.18 -47.07
N GLY A 111 -16.41 -24.25 -48.00
CA GLY A 111 -17.33 -24.45 -49.12
C GLY A 111 -18.80 -24.54 -48.71
N ILE A 112 -19.20 -23.72 -47.71
CA ILE A 112 -20.61 -23.39 -47.43
C ILE A 112 -20.98 -22.20 -48.31
#